data_AF-W9GXV2-F1
#
_entry.id   AF-W9GXV2-F1
#
_cell.length_a   1.000
_cell.length_b   1.000
_cell.length_c   1.000
_cell.angle_alpha   90.00
_cell.angle_beta   90.00
_cell.angle_gamma   90.00
#
_symmetry.space_group_name_H-M   'P 1'
#
loop_
_entity.id
_entity.type
_entity.pdbx_description
1 polymer ?
#
loop_
_entity_poly.entity_id
_entity_poly.type
_entity_poly.pdbx_seq_one_letter_code
_entity_poly.pdbx_strand_id
1 'polypeptide(L)' 'MRTPIIASELRSACRVHARLLDSFIELTRAELDRQSCSFAQESLRETLELMRSDRKAYGALGGLIAVNDAA' A
#
# COMPACT_ATOMS: atom_id res chain seq x y z
N MET A 1 23.21 -1.57 -22.31
CA MET A 1 22.74 -0.81 -21.13
C MET A 1 21.28 -0.43 -21.32
N ARG A 2 20.34 -1.09 -20.62
CA ARG A 2 18.88 -0.82 -20.64
C ARG A 2 18.29 -0.57 -19.23
N THR A 3 19.13 -0.73 -18.22
CA THR A 3 18.85 -0.69 -16.78
C THR A 3 18.20 0.60 -16.26
N PRO A 4 18.54 1.82 -16.76
CA PRO A 4 17.97 3.05 -16.22
C PRO A 4 16.47 3.20 -16.49
N ILE A 5 16.02 2.74 -17.66
CA ILE A 5 14.63 2.85 -18.10
C ILE A 5 13.75 1.92 -17.24
N ILE A 6 14.18 0.66 -17.06
CA ILE A 6 13.48 -0.33 -16.22
C ILE A 6 13.32 0.20 -14.78
N ALA A 7 14.37 0.80 -14.21
CA ALA A 7 14.31 1.37 -12.87
C ALA A 7 13.37 2.60 -12.78
N SER A 8 13.17 3.34 -13.87
CA SER A 8 12.24 4.47 -13.91
C SER A 8 10.78 4.01 -14.02
N GLU A 9 10.51 3.00 -14.85
CA GLU A 9 9.19 2.39 -15.04
C GLU A 9 8.73 1.69 -13.77
N LEU A 10 9.62 0.93 -13.13
CA LEU A 10 9.34 0.27 -11.86
C LEU A 10 8.95 1.28 -10.77
N ARG A 11 9.74 2.35 -10.60
CA ARG A 11 9.40 3.42 -9.64
C ARG A 11 8.04 4.06 -9.96
N SER A 12 7.74 4.26 -11.23
CA SER A 12 6.44 4.79 -11.65
C SER A 12 5.29 3.86 -11.27
N ALA A 13 5.42 2.56 -11.58
CA ALA A 13 4.44 1.54 -11.20
C ALA A 13 4.25 1.50 -9.67
N CYS A 14 5.33 1.49 -8.89
CA CYS A 14 5.25 1.52 -7.43
C CYS A 14 4.49 2.74 -6.90
N ARG A 15 4.68 3.93 -7.50
CA ARG A 15 3.90 5.13 -7.11
C ARG A 15 2.41 5.00 -7.41
N VAL A 16 2.05 4.41 -8.54
CA VAL A 16 0.65 4.14 -8.90
C VAL A 16 0.04 3.16 -7.91
N HIS A 17 0.72 2.05 -7.61
CA HIS A 17 0.26 1.06 -6.63
C HIS A 17 0.10 1.65 -5.23
N ALA A 18 1.05 2.46 -4.76
CA ALA A 18 0.94 3.12 -3.46
C ALA A 18 -0.31 4.01 -3.36
N ARG A 19 -0.63 4.77 -4.42
CA ARG A 19 -1.84 5.61 -4.48
C ARG A 19 -3.12 4.80 -4.53
N LEU A 20 -3.14 3.68 -5.27
CA LEU A 20 -4.29 2.77 -5.29
C LEU A 20 -4.54 2.17 -3.91
N LEU A 21 -3.47 1.78 -3.20
CA LEU A 21 -3.56 1.27 -1.83
C LEU A 21 -4.06 2.33 -0.86
N ASP A 22 -3.65 3.60 -1.00
CA ASP A 22 -4.22 4.68 -0.18
C ASP A 22 -5.76 4.75 -0.36
N SER A 23 -6.26 4.68 -1.60
CA SER A 23 -7.71 4.66 -1.88
C SER A 23 -8.41 3.41 -1.33
N PHE A 24 -7.82 2.22 -1.50
CA PHE A 24 -8.40 0.98 -0.99
C PHE A 24 -8.43 0.95 0.53
N ILE A 25 -7.39 1.44 1.20
CA ILE A 25 -7.36 1.56 2.66
C ILE A 25 -8.53 2.41 3.15
N GLU A 26 -8.78 3.57 2.54
CA GLU A 26 -9.89 4.44 2.96
C GLU A 26 -11.26 3.80 2.71
N LEU A 27 -11.44 3.12 1.56
CA LEU A 27 -12.67 2.38 1.27
C LEU A 27 -12.90 1.23 2.27
N THR A 28 -11.85 0.46 2.59
CA THR A 28 -11.95 -0.66 3.52
C THR A 28 -12.20 -0.19 4.95
N ARG A 29 -11.66 0.96 5.37
CA ARG A 29 -11.99 1.59 6.66
C ARG A 29 -13.47 1.99 6.71
N ALA A 30 -13.96 2.65 5.66
CA ALA A 30 -15.37 3.04 5.57
C ALA A 30 -16.32 1.83 5.52
N GLU A 31 -15.89 0.69 5.00
CA GLU A 31 -16.63 -0.56 5.06
C GLU A 31 -16.60 -1.18 6.47
N LEU A 32 -15.41 -1.23 7.10
CA LEU A 32 -15.25 -1.73 8.46
C LEU A 32 -16.15 -0.99 9.46
N ASP A 33 -16.25 0.34 9.34
CA ASP A 33 -17.06 1.19 10.22
C ASP A 33 -18.58 0.90 10.11
N ARG A 34 -19.03 0.33 8.97
CA ARG A 34 -20.43 0.00 8.71
C ARG A 34 -20.75 -1.48 8.91
N GLN A 35 -19.74 -2.32 9.16
CA GLN A 35 -19.89 -3.76 9.23
C GLN A 35 -20.40 -4.21 10.60
N SER A 36 -21.42 -5.06 10.63
CA SER A 36 -22.02 -5.60 11.87
C SER A 36 -21.62 -7.06 12.15
N CYS A 37 -21.22 -7.81 11.13
CA CYS A 37 -20.77 -9.19 11.28
C CYS A 37 -19.34 -9.22 11.83
N SER A 38 -19.14 -9.88 12.99
CA SER A 38 -17.84 -9.96 13.68
C SER A 38 -16.75 -10.61 12.81
N PHE A 39 -17.09 -11.70 12.12
CA PHE A 39 -16.17 -12.37 11.20
C PHE A 39 -15.73 -11.44 10.06
N ALA A 40 -16.68 -10.74 9.45
CA ALA A 40 -16.37 -9.80 8.38
C ALA A 40 -15.51 -8.62 8.88
N GLN A 41 -15.76 -8.13 10.10
CA GLN A 41 -14.90 -7.10 10.71
C GLN A 41 -13.46 -7.59 10.89
N GLU A 42 -13.27 -8.82 11.36
CA GLU A 42 -11.94 -9.42 11.54
C GLU A 42 -11.21 -9.54 10.19
N SER A 43 -11.87 -10.10 9.17
CA SER A 43 -11.30 -10.18 7.81
C SER A 43 -10.95 -8.81 7.23
N LEU A 44 -11.77 -7.78 7.46
CA LEU A 44 -11.49 -6.42 7.00
C LEU A 44 -10.30 -5.80 7.75
N ARG A 45 -10.14 -6.08 9.05
CA ARG A 45 -8.98 -5.62 9.83
C ARG A 45 -7.69 -6.26 9.35
N GLU A 46 -7.68 -7.58 9.12
CA GLU A 46 -6.53 -8.29 8.54
C GLU A 46 -6.17 -7.74 7.17
N THR A 47 -7.18 -7.52 6.32
CA THR A 47 -6.98 -6.93 4.98
C THR A 47 -6.37 -5.52 5.08
N LEU A 48 -6.80 -4.69 6.04
CA LEU A 48 -6.22 -3.37 6.28
C LEU A 48 -4.75 -3.43 6.69
N GLU A 49 -4.38 -4.39 7.53
CA GLU A 49 -2.98 -4.58 7.94
C GLU A 49 -2.09 -4.96 6.75
N LEU A 50 -2.55 -5.91 5.93
CA LEU A 50 -1.85 -6.30 4.70
C LEU A 50 -1.68 -5.12 3.75
N MET A 51 -2.75 -4.37 3.45
CA MET A 51 -2.69 -3.21 2.55
C MET A 51 -1.76 -2.11 3.09
N ARG A 52 -1.71 -1.89 4.42
CA ARG A 52 -0.79 -0.92 5.03
C ARG A 52 0.68 -1.36 4.88
N SER A 53 0.95 -2.65 5.04
CA SER A 53 2.28 -3.22 4.81
C SER A 53 2.71 -3.03 3.35
N ASP A 54 1.84 -3.40 2.40
CA ASP A 54 2.11 -3.27 0.97
C ASP A 54 2.29 -1.80 0.57
N ARG A 55 1.47 -0.90 1.12
CA ARG A 55 1.58 0.54 0.87
C ARG A 55 2.98 1.01 1.28
N LYS A 56 3.46 0.62 2.45
CA LYS A 56 4.81 0.99 2.91
C LYS A 56 5.88 0.48 1.94
N ALA A 57 5.77 -0.77 1.48
CA ALA A 57 6.71 -1.38 0.54
C ALA A 57 6.73 -0.64 -0.81
N TYR A 58 5.56 -0.42 -1.43
CA TYR A 58 5.45 0.31 -2.70
C TYR A 58 5.86 1.78 -2.56
N GLY A 59 5.57 2.41 -1.43
CA GLY A 59 6.01 3.78 -1.12
C GLY A 59 7.54 3.89 -1.05
N ALA A 60 8.20 2.95 -0.37
CA ALA A 60 9.66 2.88 -0.31
C ALA A 60 10.28 2.66 -1.69
N LEU A 61 9.82 1.64 -2.43
CA LEU A 61 10.33 1.31 -3.76
C LEU A 61 10.04 2.42 -4.80
N GLY A 62 8.93 3.14 -4.66
CA GLY A 62 8.56 4.26 -5.51
C GLY A 62 9.30 5.57 -5.22
N GLY A 63 10.08 5.61 -4.12
CA GLY A 63 10.75 6.81 -3.61
C GLY A 63 9.80 7.84 -2.97
N LEU A 64 8.60 7.42 -2.57
CA LEU A 64 7.60 8.27 -1.90
C LEU A 64 7.80 8.32 -0.38
N ILE A 65 8.42 7.29 0.20
CA ILE A 65 8.73 7.20 1.62
C ILE A 65 10.26 7.18 1.72
N ALA A 66 10.82 8.10 2.51
CA ALA A 66 12.23 8.00 2.86
C ALA A 66 12.43 6.71 3.67
N VAL A 67 13.17 5.76 3.11
CA VAL A 67 13.69 4.64 3.90
C VAL A 67 14.80 5.24 4.74
N ASN A 68 14.51 5.49 6.02
CA ASN A 68 15.56 5.83 6.97
C ASN A 68 16.33 4.54 7.25
N ASP A 69 17.44 4.33 6.54
CA ASP A 69 18.45 3.34 6.92
C ASP A 69 19.14 3.85 8.19
N ALA A 70 18.50 3.62 9.34
CA ALA A 70 19.14 3.82 10.63
C ALA A 70 19.56 2.45 11.18
N ALA A 71 20.88 2.21 11.05
CA ALA A 71 21.75 1.23 11.71
C ALA A 71 21.63 -0.25 11.29
#